data_AF-A0A7S3IVT6-F1
#
_entry.id   AF-A0A7S3IVT6-F1
#
_cell.length_a   1.000
_cell.length_b   1.000
_cell.length_c   1.000
_cell.angle_alpha   90.00
_cell.angle_beta   90.00
_cell.angle_gamma   90.00
#
_symmetry.space_group_name_H-M   'P 1'
#
loop_
_entity.id
_entity.type
_entity.pdbx_description
1 polymer ?
#
loop_
_entity_poly.entity_id
_entity_poly.type
_entity_poly.pdbx_seq_one_letter_code
_entity_poly.pdbx_strand_id
1 'polypeptide(L)'
;MLKLLDRNYRGKYDYFYLPMDLKTQCSVGFAFINFVDPWYILDFYLEFHCMKWSEAIPNCNSTKYVEIVYANMQGIDEIKKELLDKNIMKKNDSHIKPIILDDIVVDPQDIDDIVIRYTNNEKFITEYTDRLKQ
;
A
#
# COMPACT_ATOMS: atom_id res chain seq x y z
N MET A 1 -1.77 10.34 3.25
CA MET A 1 -1.48 8.94 2.88
C MET A 1 -0.85 8.83 1.51
N LEU A 2 -1.53 9.18 0.41
CA LEU A 2 -0.96 9.05 -0.95
C LEU A 2 0.43 9.71 -1.10
N LYS A 3 0.58 10.96 -0.65
CA LYS A 3 1.89 11.67 -0.63
C LYS A 3 2.98 10.98 0.21
N LEU A 4 2.61 10.15 1.18
CA LEU A 4 3.57 9.37 1.97
C LEU A 4 4.04 8.17 1.14
N LEU A 5 3.11 7.46 0.52
CA LEU A 5 3.40 6.31 -0.36
C LEU A 5 4.26 6.72 -1.55
N ASP A 6 3.93 7.84 -2.19
CA ASP A 6 4.63 8.32 -3.39
C ASP A 6 6.10 8.70 -3.15
N ARG A 7 6.57 8.78 -1.90
CA ARG A 7 7.98 9.04 -1.60
C ARG A 7 8.88 7.91 -2.08
N ASN A 8 8.45 6.67 -1.86
CA ASN A 8 9.27 5.47 -2.10
C ASN A 8 8.60 4.49 -3.08
N TYR A 9 7.27 4.57 -3.26
CA TYR A 9 6.48 3.59 -4.01
C TYR A 9 5.77 4.16 -5.24
N ARG A 10 6.05 5.41 -5.63
CA ARG A 10 5.50 5.96 -6.87
C ARG A 10 5.96 5.11 -8.06
N GLY A 11 5.01 4.64 -8.87
CA GLY A 11 5.28 3.75 -9.99
C GLY A 11 5.48 2.28 -9.60
N LYS A 12 5.26 1.91 -8.32
CA LYS A 12 5.34 0.52 -7.84
C LYS A 12 3.97 -0.11 -7.58
N TYR A 13 2.88 0.65 -7.72
CA TYR A 13 1.50 0.20 -7.53
C TYR A 13 0.60 0.75 -8.64
N ASP A 14 -0.36 -0.05 -9.10
CA ASP A 14 -1.32 0.32 -10.15
C ASP A 14 -2.73 0.64 -9.60
N TYR A 15 -2.93 0.42 -8.30
CA TYR A 15 -4.18 0.72 -7.61
C TYR A 15 -3.92 1.26 -6.22
N PHE A 16 -4.66 2.32 -5.86
CA PHE A 16 -4.73 2.80 -4.48
C PHE A 16 -6.14 3.29 -4.17
N TYR A 17 -6.68 2.88 -3.01
CA TYR A 17 -7.96 3.38 -2.54
C TYR A 17 -7.96 3.62 -1.03
N LEU A 18 -8.24 4.86 -0.64
CA LEU A 18 -8.46 5.26 0.75
C LEU A 18 -9.92 5.73 0.90
N PRO A 19 -10.83 4.85 1.36
CA PRO A 19 -12.20 5.27 1.60
C PRO A 19 -12.28 6.37 2.66
N MET A 20 -13.13 7.36 2.38
CA MET A 20 -13.37 8.52 3.25
C MET A 20 -14.81 8.49 3.77
N ASP A 21 -14.99 8.77 5.06
CA ASP A 21 -16.30 9.09 5.61
C ASP A 21 -16.68 10.51 5.15
N LEU A 22 -17.77 10.62 4.39
CA LEU A 22 -18.21 11.88 3.80
C LEU A 22 -18.71 12.90 4.82
N LYS A 23 -19.13 12.47 6.01
CA LYS A 23 -19.61 13.37 7.07
C LYS A 23 -18.46 13.98 7.85
N THR A 24 -17.47 13.15 8.21
CA THR A 24 -16.34 13.59 9.04
C THR A 24 -15.15 14.07 8.21
N GLN A 25 -15.13 13.77 6.91
CA GLN A 25 -14.00 13.98 6.00
C GLN A 25 -12.70 13.32 6.49
N CYS A 26 -12.82 12.27 7.30
CA CYS A 26 -11.71 11.45 7.76
C CYS A 26 -11.68 10.13 6.98
N SER A 27 -10.51 9.49 6.93
CA SER A 27 -10.42 8.12 6.41
C SER A 27 -11.13 7.14 7.34
N VAL A 28 -11.66 6.07 6.78
CA VAL A 28 -12.39 5.04 7.55
C VAL A 28 -11.47 4.04 8.28
N GLY A 29 -10.15 4.26 8.22
CA GLY A 29 -9.15 3.50 8.99
C GLY A 29 -8.48 2.35 8.25
N PHE A 30 -8.73 2.16 6.95
CA PHE A 30 -7.99 1.21 6.10
C PHE A 30 -7.82 1.78 4.69
N ALA A 31 -6.90 1.19 3.93
CA ALA A 31 -6.69 1.48 2.51
C ALA A 31 -6.40 0.18 1.76
N PHE A 32 -6.62 0.21 0.46
CA PHE A 32 -6.21 -0.85 -0.46
C PHE A 32 -5.09 -0.34 -1.36
N ILE A 33 -4.14 -1.21 -1.65
CA ILE A 33 -3.05 -0.99 -2.60
C ILE A 33 -2.84 -2.28 -3.39
N ASN A 34 -2.69 -2.18 -4.71
CA ASN A 34 -2.24 -3.30 -5.54
C ASN A 34 -0.86 -2.93 -6.09
N PHE A 35 0.16 -3.69 -5.68
CA PHE A 35 1.51 -3.53 -6.23
C PHE A 35 1.57 -4.18 -7.61
N VAL A 36 2.32 -3.56 -8.52
CA VAL A 36 2.50 -4.10 -9.88
C VAL A 36 3.36 -5.36 -9.90
N ASP A 37 4.20 -5.52 -8.88
CA ASP A 37 4.98 -6.71 -8.64
C ASP A 37 4.95 -7.05 -7.13
N PRO A 38 4.71 -8.32 -6.74
CA PRO A 38 4.63 -8.74 -5.35
C PRO A 38 5.93 -8.49 -4.55
N TRP A 39 7.10 -8.41 -5.18
CA TRP A 39 8.36 -8.14 -4.48
C TRP A 39 8.36 -6.79 -3.76
N TYR A 40 7.64 -5.80 -4.28
CA TYR A 40 7.50 -4.49 -3.63
C TYR A 40 6.77 -4.55 -2.29
N ILE A 41 5.97 -5.60 -2.04
CA ILE A 41 5.30 -5.81 -0.76
C ILE A 41 6.33 -6.00 0.36
N LEU A 42 7.49 -6.59 0.09
CA LEU A 42 8.49 -6.86 1.13
C LEU A 42 9.05 -5.57 1.72
N ASP A 43 9.52 -4.65 0.88
CA ASP A 43 9.99 -3.33 1.30
C ASP A 43 8.86 -2.57 2.01
N PHE A 44 7.66 -2.59 1.43
CA PHE A 44 6.49 -1.90 1.99
C PHE A 44 6.10 -2.40 3.38
N TYR A 45 6.07 -3.73 3.55
CA TYR A 45 5.70 -4.36 4.80
C TYR A 45 6.72 -4.05 5.88
N LEU A 46 8.02 -4.07 5.56
CA LEU A 46 9.06 -3.76 6.52
C LEU A 46 9.11 -2.29 6.95
N GLU A 47 8.82 -1.40 6.01
CA GLU A 47 8.77 0.04 6.27
C GLU A 47 7.58 0.40 7.16
N PHE A 48 6.39 -0.14 6.89
CA PHE A 48 5.17 0.34 7.54
C PHE A 48 4.54 -0.60 8.56
N HIS A 49 4.74 -1.93 8.48
CA HIS A 49 4.09 -2.85 9.43
C HIS A 49 4.56 -2.60 10.86
N CYS A 50 3.60 -2.63 11.80
CA CYS A 50 3.82 -2.31 13.22
C CYS A 50 4.36 -0.89 13.50
N MET A 51 4.32 0.03 12.52
CA MET A 51 4.62 1.44 12.74
C MET A 51 3.40 2.16 13.33
N LYS A 52 3.59 3.16 14.20
CA LYS A 52 2.46 4.01 14.60
C LYS A 52 2.11 4.97 13.48
N TRP A 53 0.81 5.22 13.28
CA TRP A 53 0.38 6.23 12.30
C TRP A 53 0.96 7.63 12.55
N SER A 54 1.21 7.97 13.81
CA SER A 54 1.89 9.22 14.22
C SER A 54 3.35 9.32 13.76
N GLU A 55 4.02 8.20 13.54
CA GLU A 55 5.41 8.14 13.05
C GLU A 55 5.44 8.26 11.53
N ALA A 56 4.45 7.68 10.84
CA ALA A 56 4.34 7.68 9.39
C ALA A 56 3.84 9.02 8.81
N ILE A 57 2.87 9.66 9.48
CA ILE A 57 2.13 10.81 8.93
C ILE A 57 2.36 12.03 9.84
N PRO A 58 2.94 13.13 9.31
CA PRO A 58 3.07 14.38 10.06
C PRO A 58 1.73 14.88 10.58
N ASN A 59 1.68 15.32 11.83
CA ASN A 59 0.48 15.81 12.52
C ASN A 59 -0.64 14.77 12.69
N CYS A 60 -0.33 13.47 12.60
CA CYS A 60 -1.28 12.42 12.94
C CYS A 60 -1.25 12.12 14.44
N ASN A 61 -2.38 12.31 15.13
CA ASN A 61 -2.51 12.03 16.57
C ASN A 61 -3.01 10.60 16.86
N SER A 62 -3.04 9.73 15.86
CA SER A 62 -3.50 8.36 16.03
C SER A 62 -2.47 7.53 16.80
N THR A 63 -2.92 6.86 17.84
CA THR A 63 -2.12 5.90 18.62
C THR A 63 -2.14 4.49 18.03
N LYS A 64 -2.88 4.29 16.92
CA LYS A 64 -3.02 2.99 16.27
C LYS A 64 -1.75 2.62 15.51
N TYR A 65 -1.46 1.33 15.49
CA TYR A 65 -0.40 0.74 14.68
C TYR A 65 -0.94 0.36 13.29
N VAL A 66 -0.06 0.37 12.31
CA VAL A 66 -0.33 -0.10 10.96
C VAL A 66 -0.29 -1.62 10.96
N GLU A 67 -1.36 -2.22 10.44
CA GLU A 67 -1.44 -3.64 10.12
C GLU A 67 -1.57 -3.80 8.61
N ILE A 68 -0.80 -4.72 8.03
CA ILE A 68 -0.81 -4.99 6.59
C ILE A 68 -1.21 -6.46 6.44
N VAL A 69 -2.28 -6.68 5.69
CA VAL A 69 -2.85 -7.99 5.41
C VAL A 69 -3.18 -8.08 3.94
N TYR A 70 -3.21 -9.31 3.40
CA TYR A 70 -3.70 -9.53 2.05
C TYR A 70 -5.20 -9.25 1.98
N ALA A 71 -5.62 -8.52 0.94
CA ALA A 71 -7.03 -8.32 0.65
C ALA A 71 -7.68 -9.62 0.14
N ASN A 72 -8.99 -9.78 0.36
CA ASN A 72 -9.73 -10.92 -0.16
C ASN A 72 -9.81 -10.94 -1.69
N MET A 73 -9.79 -9.76 -2.32
CA MET A 73 -9.76 -9.57 -3.77
C MET A 73 -8.32 -9.27 -4.19
N GLN A 74 -7.82 -9.93 -5.24
CA GLN A 74 -6.41 -9.87 -5.62
C GLN A 74 -6.23 -9.58 -7.11
N GLY A 75 -5.32 -8.67 -7.43
CA GLY A 75 -4.96 -8.33 -8.80
C GLY A 75 -5.82 -7.25 -9.45
N ILE A 76 -5.20 -6.48 -10.34
CA ILE A 76 -5.80 -5.29 -10.94
C ILE A 76 -7.04 -5.61 -11.80
N ASP A 77 -7.05 -6.75 -12.50
CA ASP A 77 -8.16 -7.14 -13.36
C ASP A 77 -9.44 -7.42 -12.57
N GLU A 78 -9.31 -8.13 -11.44
CA GLU A 78 -10.44 -8.42 -10.56
C GLU A 78 -10.96 -7.14 -9.89
N ILE A 79 -10.04 -6.28 -9.44
CA ILE A 79 -10.36 -4.98 -8.85
C ILE A 79 -11.12 -4.10 -9.86
N LYS A 80 -10.60 -3.97 -11.09
CA LYS A 80 -11.25 -3.19 -12.16
C LYS A 80 -12.66 -3.71 -12.42
N LYS A 81 -12.83 -5.03 -12.51
CA LYS A 81 -14.14 -5.67 -12.72
C LYS A 81 -15.12 -5.34 -11.60
N GLU A 82 -14.68 -5.39 -10.34
CA GLU A 82 -15.57 -5.10 -9.20
C GLU A 82 -16.01 -3.64 -9.16
N LEU A 83 -15.10 -2.73 -9.50
CA LEU A 83 -15.36 -1.29 -9.46
C LEU A 83 -16.37 -0.82 -10.51
N LEU A 84 -16.55 -1.55 -11.62
CA LEU A 84 -17.53 -1.22 -12.67
C LEU A 84 -18.94 -1.02 -12.11
N ASP A 85 -19.33 -1.84 -11.13
CA ASP A 85 -20.69 -1.84 -10.57
C ASP A 85 -20.84 -0.93 -9.36
N LYS A 86 -19.76 -0.28 -8.89
CA LYS A 86 -19.80 0.50 -7.65
C LYS A 86 -20.30 1.92 -7.84
N ASN A 87 -21.21 2.31 -6.96
CA ASN A 87 -21.69 3.69 -6.86
C ASN A 87 -20.58 4.70 -6.54
N ILE A 88 -19.45 4.28 -5.96
CA ILE A 88 -18.32 5.16 -5.67
C ILE A 88 -17.75 5.78 -6.95
N MET A 89 -17.67 5.00 -8.04
CA MET A 89 -17.16 5.45 -9.33
C MET A 89 -18.06 6.50 -9.98
N LYS A 90 -19.36 6.46 -9.68
CA LYS A 90 -20.39 7.38 -10.19
C LYS A 90 -20.42 8.74 -9.47
N LYS A 91 -19.68 8.93 -8.38
CA LYS A 91 -19.64 10.22 -7.67
C LYS A 91 -18.86 11.27 -8.48
N ASN A 92 -19.10 12.55 -8.25
CA ASN A 92 -18.37 13.62 -8.99
C ASN A 92 -17.01 13.95 -8.38
N ASP A 93 -16.88 13.79 -7.06
CA ASP A 93 -15.64 14.07 -6.36
C ASP A 93 -14.60 12.97 -6.67
N SER A 94 -13.48 13.35 -7.26
CA SER A 94 -12.37 12.45 -7.59
C SER A 94 -11.53 12.09 -6.36
N HIS A 95 -11.52 12.90 -5.31
CA HIS A 95 -10.69 12.68 -4.12
C HIS A 95 -11.16 11.49 -3.27
N ILE A 96 -12.41 11.07 -3.45
CA ILE A 96 -13.00 9.93 -2.75
C ILE A 96 -13.04 8.66 -3.61
N LYS A 97 -12.52 8.72 -4.84
CA LYS A 97 -12.51 7.58 -5.75
C LYS A 97 -11.21 6.79 -5.60
N PRO A 98 -11.26 5.48 -5.88
CA PRO A 98 -10.05 4.71 -6.15
C PRO A 98 -9.23 5.35 -7.28
N ILE A 99 -7.91 5.30 -7.11
CA ILE A 99 -6.92 5.67 -8.12
C ILE A 99 -6.51 4.39 -8.83
N ILE A 100 -6.64 4.39 -10.15
CA ILE A 100 -6.16 3.33 -11.04
C ILE A 100 -5.12 3.98 -11.95
N LEU A 101 -3.94 3.36 -12.04
CA LEU A 101 -2.84 3.80 -12.88
C LEU A 101 -2.60 2.72 -13.93
N ASP A 102 -2.68 3.10 -15.19
CA ASP A 102 -2.44 2.18 -16.31
C ASP A 102 -0.99 2.30 -16.78
N ASP A 103 -0.52 1.27 -17.49
CA ASP A 103 0.77 1.23 -18.20
C ASP A 103 2.01 1.49 -17.33
N ILE A 104 1.97 1.04 -16.07
CA ILE A 104 3.16 1.07 -15.20
C ILE A 104 4.17 0.04 -15.68
N VAL A 105 5.36 0.53 -16.02
CA VAL A 105 6.51 -0.31 -16.39
C VAL A 105 7.38 -0.52 -15.16
N VAL A 106 7.54 -1.78 -14.77
CA VAL A 106 8.46 -2.21 -13.72
C VAL A 106 9.88 -2.20 -14.26
N ASP A 107 10.80 -1.57 -13.54
CA ASP A 107 12.24 -1.69 -13.81
C ASP A 107 12.73 -3.06 -13.30
N PRO A 108 13.17 -3.99 -14.18
CA PRO A 108 13.64 -5.30 -13.75
C PRO A 108 14.79 -5.22 -12.74
N GLN A 109 15.63 -4.19 -12.81
CA GLN A 109 16.75 -4.03 -11.88
C GLN A 109 16.26 -3.75 -10.45
N ASP A 110 15.17 -3.00 -10.28
CA ASP A 110 14.56 -2.72 -8.97
C ASP A 110 14.04 -4.03 -8.34
N ILE A 111 13.48 -4.93 -9.15
CA ILE A 111 13.06 -6.27 -8.69
C ILE A 111 14.26 -7.13 -8.34
N ASP A 112 15.29 -7.19 -9.19
CA ASP A 112 16.50 -7.97 -8.92
C ASP A 112 17.19 -7.53 -7.63
N ASP A 113 17.28 -6.22 -7.40
CA ASP A 113 17.88 -5.65 -6.18
C ASP A 113 17.10 -6.05 -4.92
N ILE A 114 15.76 -6.04 -4.99
CA ILE A 114 14.89 -6.53 -3.91
C ILE A 114 15.14 -8.03 -3.71
N VAL A 115 15.04 -8.84 -4.76
CA VAL A 115 15.24 -10.29 -4.68
C VAL A 115 16.58 -10.62 -4.02
N ILE A 116 17.67 -10.01 -4.45
CA ILE A 116 19.00 -10.21 -3.87
C ILE A 116 19.02 -9.84 -2.38
N ARG A 117 18.43 -8.70 -2.02
CA ARG A 117 18.34 -8.22 -0.63
C ARG A 117 17.64 -9.22 0.29
N TYR A 118 16.55 -9.82 -0.17
CA TYR A 118 15.70 -10.69 0.66
C TYR A 118 16.03 -12.18 0.58
N THR A 119 16.73 -12.64 -0.45
CA THR A 119 17.06 -14.07 -0.63
C THR A 119 18.47 -14.43 -0.16
N ASN A 120 19.42 -13.49 -0.22
CA ASN A 120 20.84 -13.79 0.01
C ASN A 120 21.45 -13.09 1.24
N ASN A 121 20.65 -12.42 2.08
CA ASN A 121 21.14 -11.66 3.23
C ASN A 121 20.63 -12.21 4.56
N GLU A 122 21.35 -13.18 5.15
CA GLU A 122 21.02 -13.81 6.44
C GLU A 122 20.85 -12.81 7.60
N LYS A 123 21.64 -11.73 7.59
CA LYS A 123 21.60 -10.70 8.64
C LYS A 123 20.26 -9.96 8.63
N PHE A 124 19.77 -9.66 7.43
CA PHE A 124 18.49 -8.99 7.23
C PHE A 124 17.30 -9.88 7.60
N ILE A 125 17.34 -11.17 7.22
CA ILE A 125 16.32 -12.16 7.61
C ILE A 125 16.21 -12.27 9.14
N THR A 126 17.34 -12.24 9.84
CA THR A 126 17.40 -12.31 11.31
C THR A 126 16.77 -11.07 11.95
N GLU A 127 17.16 -9.86 11.53
CA GLU A 127 16.61 -8.60 12.05
C GLU A 127 15.09 -8.50 11.82
N TYR A 128 14.61 -8.95 10.66
CA TYR A 128 13.18 -9.01 10.36
C TYR A 128 12.42 -9.99 11.26
N THR A 129 12.97 -11.20 11.44
CA THR A 129 12.36 -12.23 12.27
C THR A 129 12.22 -11.78 13.73
N ASP A 130 13.15 -10.99 14.23
CA ASP A 130 13.11 -10.47 15.60
C ASP A 130 12.14 -9.30 15.77
N ARG A 131 11.92 -8.49 14.72
CA ARG A 131 10.88 -7.45 14.73
C ARG A 131 9.46 -8.03 14.74
N LEU A 132 9.22 -9.17 14.10
CA LEU A 132 7.90 -9.81 14.06
C LEU A 132 7.51 -10.58 15.33
N LYS A 133 8.45 -10.83 16.23
CA LYS A 133 8.20 -11.55 17.50
C LYS A 133 7.74 -10.63 18.65
N GLN A 134 7.73 -9.31 18.45
CA GLN A 134 7.33 -8.31 19.44
C GLN A 134 5.86 -7.94 19.25
#